data_AF-A0A417WNB5-F1
#
_entry.id   AF-A0A417WNB5-F1
#
_cell.length_a   1.000
_cell.length_b   1.000
_cell.length_c   1.000
_cell.angle_alpha   90.00
_cell.angle_beta   90.00
_cell.angle_gamma   90.00
#
_symmetry.space_group_name_H-M   'P 1'
#
loop_
_entity.id
_entity.type
_entity.pdbx_description
1 polymer ?
#
loop_
_entity_poly.entity_id
_entity_poly.type
_entity_poly.pdbx_seq_one_letter_code
_entity_poly.pdbx_strand_id
1 'polypeptide(L)'
;HIKQEEKNMHKPFIHCFKTAKEYYVYDVNTDKIIQVSFETYNFLENNIWDEKAEREIEKLINEGYLKRTRVEEVKHFATDFLESYLENRMNQLVLQVTQKCNLRCSYCVYSGDYKNRNHSQKEMSWETAKEAVDYLYGHSMSSEDIYISFYGGEPLLMFRLIKEVVEYVKREYCQRTVHFNLTTNGTLFTPEIVQYFIKNNIQIMFSLDGPKEVHDKNRIFAGSNRGSFEKLRDSMKMIYSMDRKYYKKNVSFNTVLDPQNELRTIYEFLDKDS
;
A
#
# COMPACT_ATOMS: atom_id res chain seq x y z
N HIS A 1 3.89 -35.88 38.60
CA HIS A 1 3.54 -34.85 39.59
C HIS A 1 4.65 -33.80 39.66
N ILE A 2 4.64 -32.88 38.71
CA ILE A 2 5.38 -31.63 38.79
C ILE A 2 4.68 -30.81 39.88
N LYS A 3 5.35 -30.66 41.03
CA LYS A 3 4.77 -30.07 42.24
C LYS A 3 4.38 -28.61 41.99
N GLN A 4 3.28 -28.22 42.61
CA GLN A 4 2.61 -26.91 42.62
C GLN A 4 3.45 -25.72 43.14
N GLU A 5 4.78 -25.83 43.22
CA GLU A 5 5.65 -24.81 43.84
C GLU A 5 6.27 -23.80 42.84
N GLU A 6 6.04 -23.94 41.54
CA GLU A 6 6.48 -22.98 40.51
C GLU A 6 5.38 -21.99 40.07
N LYS A 7 4.44 -21.66 40.95
CA LYS A 7 3.30 -20.77 40.66
C LYS A 7 3.65 -19.28 40.45
N ASN A 8 4.93 -18.92 40.42
CA ASN A 8 5.41 -17.58 40.11
C ASN A 8 6.49 -17.58 38.99
N MET A 9 6.41 -18.52 38.04
CA MET A 9 7.22 -18.45 36.83
C MET A 9 6.62 -17.44 35.85
N HIS A 10 7.38 -16.40 35.52
CA HIS A 10 7.05 -15.47 34.44
C HIS A 10 6.63 -16.24 33.18
N LYS A 11 5.36 -16.06 32.77
CA LYS A 11 4.76 -16.64 31.56
C LYS A 11 5.68 -16.35 30.35
N PRO A 12 5.90 -17.30 29.43
CA PRO A 12 6.63 -17.02 28.20
C PRO A 12 6.02 -15.82 27.46
N PHE A 13 6.82 -15.10 26.67
CA PHE A 13 6.35 -13.93 25.95
C PHE A 13 5.52 -14.36 24.74
N ILE A 14 4.24 -14.60 24.99
CA ILE A 14 3.29 -15.11 24.00
C ILE A 14 1.97 -14.35 24.03
N HIS A 15 1.27 -14.36 22.90
CA HIS A 15 -0.12 -13.92 22.80
C HIS A 15 -0.97 -15.03 22.16
N CYS A 16 -1.93 -15.57 22.89
CA CYS A 16 -2.85 -16.59 22.38
C CYS A 16 -4.04 -15.93 21.69
N PHE A 17 -4.44 -16.45 20.54
CA PHE A 17 -5.65 -16.02 19.84
C PHE A 17 -6.28 -17.19 19.07
N LYS A 18 -7.53 -17.01 18.62
CA LYS A 18 -8.26 -18.05 17.88
C LYS A 18 -9.03 -17.46 16.71
N THR A 19 -9.26 -18.28 15.70
CA THR A 19 -10.19 -17.99 14.61
C THR A 19 -11.45 -18.84 14.77
N ALA A 20 -12.37 -18.77 13.82
CA ALA A 20 -13.58 -19.61 13.83
C ALA A 20 -13.28 -21.13 13.75
N LYS A 21 -12.07 -21.52 13.35
CA LYS A 21 -11.71 -22.93 13.12
C LYS A 21 -10.55 -23.43 13.97
N GLU A 22 -9.59 -22.55 14.30
CA GLU A 22 -8.28 -22.99 14.81
C GLU A 22 -7.78 -22.08 15.95
N TYR A 23 -6.81 -22.61 16.71
CA TYR A 23 -6.19 -21.94 17.85
C TYR A 23 -4.71 -21.65 17.57
N TYR A 24 -4.23 -20.51 18.03
CA TYR A 24 -2.91 -20.01 17.71
C TYR A 24 -2.20 -19.40 18.92
N VAL A 25 -0.88 -19.43 18.86
CA VAL A 25 0.03 -18.72 19.75
C VAL A 25 0.97 -17.88 18.89
N TYR A 26 0.99 -16.57 19.14
CA TYR A 26 2.05 -15.70 18.66
C TYR A 26 3.20 -15.72 19.67
N ASP A 27 4.37 -16.20 19.25
CA ASP A 27 5.60 -16.20 20.04
C ASP A 27 6.40 -14.93 19.75
N VAL A 28 6.48 -14.04 20.73
CA VAL A 28 7.06 -12.69 20.57
C VAL A 28 8.56 -12.76 20.27
N ASN A 29 9.26 -13.75 20.80
CA ASN A 29 10.72 -13.84 20.67
C ASN A 29 11.16 -14.31 19.27
N THR A 30 10.31 -15.10 18.61
CA THR A 30 10.58 -15.63 17.27
C THR A 30 9.79 -14.92 16.17
N ASP A 31 8.89 -14.00 16.55
CA ASP A 31 7.95 -13.30 15.66
C ASP A 31 7.14 -14.26 14.76
N LYS A 32 6.69 -15.37 15.36
CA LYS A 32 5.99 -16.45 14.63
C LYS A 32 4.62 -16.73 15.21
N ILE A 33 3.68 -17.04 14.32
CA ILE A 33 2.35 -17.56 14.64
C ILE A 33 2.39 -19.09 14.50
N ILE A 34 2.00 -19.77 15.57
CA ILE A 34 2.03 -21.23 15.67
C ILE A 34 0.60 -21.70 15.90
N GLN A 35 0.10 -22.58 15.04
CA GLN A 35 -1.17 -23.27 15.27
C GLN A 35 -0.95 -24.32 16.36
N VAL A 36 -1.84 -24.37 17.35
CA VAL A 36 -1.77 -25.30 18.49
C VAL A 36 -3.11 -26.01 18.70
N SER A 37 -3.08 -27.13 19.43
CA SER A 37 -4.31 -27.80 19.86
C SER A 37 -5.16 -26.92 20.79
N PHE A 38 -6.46 -27.26 20.91
CA PHE A 38 -7.35 -26.61 21.87
C PHE A 38 -6.83 -26.77 23.31
N GLU A 39 -6.32 -27.96 23.63
CA GLU A 39 -5.74 -28.29 24.93
C GLU A 39 -4.54 -27.38 25.25
N THR A 40 -3.60 -27.22 24.31
CA THR A 40 -2.44 -26.33 24.46
C THR A 40 -2.85 -24.87 24.55
N TYR A 41 -3.79 -24.41 23.73
CA TYR A 41 -4.33 -23.06 23.82
C TYR A 41 -4.91 -22.79 25.21
N ASN A 42 -5.73 -23.72 25.71
CA ASN A 42 -6.42 -23.56 26.99
C ASN A 42 -5.44 -23.60 28.17
N PHE A 43 -4.37 -24.39 28.07
CA PHE A 43 -3.29 -24.37 29.04
C PHE A 43 -2.54 -23.03 29.03
N LEU A 44 -2.09 -22.57 27.86
CA LEU A 44 -1.29 -21.36 27.75
C LEU A 44 -2.08 -20.09 28.08
N GLU A 45 -3.37 -20.06 27.76
CA GLU A 45 -4.23 -18.89 28.00
C GLU A 45 -4.84 -18.90 29.41
N ASN A 46 -5.42 -20.04 29.82
CA ASN A 46 -6.25 -20.13 31.04
C ASN A 46 -5.62 -20.97 32.17
N ASN A 47 -4.41 -21.50 31.99
CA ASN A 47 -3.73 -22.39 32.95
C ASN A 47 -4.52 -23.68 33.28
N ILE A 48 -5.32 -24.18 32.33
CA ILE A 48 -6.05 -25.43 32.49
C ILE A 48 -5.18 -26.59 31.97
N TRP A 49 -4.73 -27.44 32.89
CA TRP A 49 -3.82 -28.55 32.59
C TRP A 49 -4.48 -29.69 31.82
N ASP A 50 -3.77 -30.22 30.82
CA ASP A 50 -4.11 -31.40 30.03
C ASP A 50 -2.80 -32.12 29.60
N GLU A 51 -2.77 -33.44 29.65
CA GLU A 51 -1.57 -34.24 29.29
C GLU A 51 -1.17 -34.07 27.81
N LYS A 52 -2.15 -33.85 26.91
CA LYS A 52 -1.85 -33.59 25.50
C LYS A 52 -1.19 -32.22 25.31
N ALA A 53 -1.59 -31.24 26.11
CA ALA A 53 -0.98 -29.92 26.08
C ALA A 53 0.49 -29.98 26.49
N GLU A 54 0.81 -30.77 27.53
CA GLU A 54 2.17 -30.95 28.03
C GLU A 54 3.12 -31.44 26.93
N ARG A 55 2.72 -32.47 26.16
CA ARG A 55 3.53 -33.02 25.07
C ARG A 55 3.79 -32.03 23.93
N GLU A 56 2.76 -31.26 23.56
CA GLU A 56 2.89 -30.26 22.49
C GLU A 56 3.74 -29.07 22.95
N ILE A 57 3.61 -28.64 24.21
CA ILE A 57 4.42 -27.57 24.79
C ILE A 57 5.89 -27.96 24.87
N GLU A 58 6.20 -29.19 25.32
CA GLU A 58 7.58 -29.70 25.33
C GLU A 58 8.19 -29.70 23.93
N LYS A 59 7.41 -30.12 22.93
CA LYS A 59 7.83 -30.06 21.52
C LYS A 59 8.13 -28.62 21.08
N LEU A 60 7.23 -27.67 21.37
CA LEU A 60 7.42 -26.26 21.02
C LEU A 60 8.66 -25.66 21.69
N ILE A 61 8.92 -25.98 22.96
CA ILE A 61 10.12 -25.55 23.68
C ILE A 61 11.38 -26.12 23.01
N ASN A 62 11.37 -27.42 22.66
CA ASN A 62 12.50 -28.06 21.98
C ASN A 62 12.77 -27.49 20.58
N GLU A 63 11.74 -27.00 19.90
CA GLU A 63 11.86 -26.28 18.63
C GLU A 63 12.32 -24.81 18.81
N GLY A 64 12.47 -24.35 20.05
CA GLY A 64 12.98 -23.03 20.39
C GLY A 64 11.90 -21.95 20.55
N TYR A 65 10.63 -22.34 20.64
CA TYR A 65 9.49 -21.46 20.97
C TYR A 65 9.25 -21.39 22.48
N LEU A 66 8.29 -20.55 22.88
CA LEU A 66 7.86 -20.36 24.27
C LEU A 66 9.03 -19.92 25.18
N LYS A 67 9.97 -19.16 24.61
CA LYS A 67 11.13 -18.65 25.34
C LYS A 67 10.70 -17.62 26.39
N ARG A 68 11.37 -17.68 27.54
CA ARG A 68 11.13 -16.77 28.67
C ARG A 68 12.11 -15.61 28.70
N THR A 69 13.21 -15.69 27.96
CA THR A 69 14.13 -14.58 27.76
C THR A 69 13.50 -13.60 26.78
N ARG A 70 13.60 -12.30 27.07
CA ARG A 70 13.14 -11.26 26.15
C ARG A 70 14.27 -10.93 25.19
N VAL A 71 13.97 -10.85 23.90
CA VAL A 71 14.92 -10.26 22.94
C VAL A 71 15.16 -8.80 23.33
N GLU A 72 16.41 -8.45 23.63
CA GLU A 72 16.79 -7.09 24.05
C GLU A 72 16.93 -6.14 22.85
N GLU A 73 17.41 -6.67 21.71
CA GLU A 73 17.60 -5.91 20.48
C GLU A 73 17.26 -6.78 19.26
N VAL A 74 16.42 -6.24 18.38
CA VAL A 74 16.16 -6.82 17.05
C VAL A 74 16.81 -5.91 16.02
N LYS A 75 17.89 -6.40 15.39
CA LYS A 75 18.57 -5.70 14.29
C LYS A 75 18.24 -6.39 12.98
N HIS A 76 17.76 -5.63 12.00
CA HIS A 76 17.55 -6.15 10.66
C HIS A 76 18.91 -6.42 10.00
N PHE A 77 19.06 -7.53 9.26
CA PHE A 77 20.34 -7.86 8.62
C PHE A 77 20.85 -6.75 7.67
N ALA A 78 19.92 -5.95 7.12
CA ALA A 78 20.25 -4.82 6.25
C ALA A 78 20.75 -3.57 7.00
N THR A 79 20.66 -3.51 8.33
CA THR A 79 21.04 -2.31 9.10
C THR A 79 22.50 -1.92 8.86
N ASP A 80 23.41 -2.89 8.76
CA ASP A 80 24.84 -2.65 8.49
C ASP A 80 25.12 -2.18 7.05
N PHE A 81 24.14 -2.30 6.15
CA PHE A 81 24.25 -1.93 4.74
C PHE A 81 23.39 -0.72 4.38
N LEU A 82 22.77 -0.06 5.37
CA LEU A 82 21.79 0.98 5.13
C LEU A 82 22.37 2.15 4.34
N GLU A 83 23.56 2.64 4.71
CA GLU A 83 24.24 3.72 3.98
C GLU A 83 24.48 3.34 2.52
N SER A 84 25.05 2.16 2.28
CA SER A 84 25.28 1.65 0.92
C SER A 84 23.98 1.52 0.11
N TYR A 85 22.88 1.11 0.76
CA TYR A 85 21.58 0.99 0.11
C TYR A 85 20.97 2.34 -0.25
N LEU A 86 21.09 3.33 0.65
CA LEU A 86 20.65 4.70 0.39
C LEU A 86 21.48 5.36 -0.72
N GLU A 87 22.77 5.03 -0.79
CA GLU A 87 23.69 5.56 -1.81
C GLU A 87 23.51 4.94 -3.19
N ASN A 88 23.09 3.67 -3.29
CA ASN A 88 23.20 2.93 -4.57
C ASN A 88 21.96 2.14 -4.99
N ARG A 89 21.00 1.91 -4.10
CA ARG A 89 19.85 1.02 -4.33
C ARG A 89 18.51 1.73 -4.26
N MET A 90 18.49 3.05 -4.39
CA MET A 90 17.22 3.73 -4.63
C MET A 90 16.67 3.31 -5.99
N ASN A 91 15.39 2.96 -6.03
CA ASN A 91 14.74 2.53 -7.27
C ASN A 91 13.34 3.12 -7.45
N GLN A 92 12.82 3.86 -6.47
CA GLN A 92 11.48 4.40 -6.52
C GLN A 92 11.45 5.87 -6.11
N LEU A 93 10.75 6.69 -6.90
CA LEU A 93 10.49 8.09 -6.64
C LEU A 93 9.00 8.37 -6.82
N VAL A 94 8.37 8.96 -5.80
CA VAL A 94 6.98 9.42 -5.87
C VAL A 94 6.96 10.95 -5.88
N LEU A 95 6.63 11.52 -7.03
CA LEU A 95 6.54 12.97 -7.23
C LEU A 95 5.13 13.44 -6.85
N GLN A 96 5.03 14.20 -5.76
CA GLN A 96 3.81 14.92 -5.41
C GLN A 96 3.68 16.19 -6.26
N VAL A 97 3.21 16.05 -7.51
CA VAL A 97 3.26 17.14 -8.49
C VAL A 97 2.36 18.33 -8.16
N THR A 98 1.33 18.13 -7.32
CA THR A 98 0.46 19.21 -6.85
C THR A 98 -0.25 18.88 -5.54
N GLN A 99 -0.64 19.91 -4.79
CA GLN A 99 -1.60 19.84 -3.68
C GLN A 99 -3.03 20.20 -4.09
N LYS A 100 -3.23 20.63 -5.34
CA LYS A 100 -4.54 20.91 -5.93
C LYS A 100 -5.26 19.60 -6.26
N CYS A 101 -6.57 19.58 -6.05
CA CYS A 101 -7.45 18.52 -6.50
C CYS A 101 -8.80 19.12 -6.89
N ASN A 102 -9.43 18.55 -7.90
CA ASN A 102 -10.78 18.90 -8.34
C ASN A 102 -11.89 18.14 -7.57
N LEU A 103 -11.54 17.21 -6.68
CA LEU A 103 -12.44 16.55 -5.75
C LEU A 103 -12.21 17.01 -4.29
N ARG A 104 -13.18 16.76 -3.41
CA ARG A 104 -13.10 16.96 -1.95
C ARG A 104 -13.54 15.70 -1.24
N CYS A 105 -12.69 14.69 -1.26
CA CYS A 105 -13.07 13.40 -0.70
C CYS A 105 -13.16 13.48 0.83
N SER A 106 -14.17 12.86 1.43
CA SER A 106 -14.43 12.89 2.89
C SER A 106 -13.24 12.41 3.73
N TYR A 107 -12.57 11.34 3.30
CA TYR A 107 -11.43 10.73 3.99
C TYR A 107 -10.06 11.24 3.50
N CYS A 108 -10.03 12.17 2.54
CA CYS A 108 -8.77 12.53 1.88
C CYS A 108 -7.82 13.22 2.85
N VAL A 109 -6.55 12.81 2.83
CA VAL A 109 -5.51 13.37 3.70
C VAL A 109 -5.23 14.86 3.46
N TYR A 110 -5.72 15.44 2.36
CA TYR A 110 -5.64 16.87 2.05
C TYR A 110 -6.94 17.65 2.36
N SER A 111 -8.04 16.98 2.74
CA SER A 111 -9.33 17.62 3.03
C SER A 111 -10.06 17.14 4.28
N GLY A 112 -9.64 16.04 4.90
CA GLY A 112 -10.18 15.57 6.18
C GLY A 112 -9.63 16.40 7.35
N ASP A 113 -10.09 16.10 8.57
CA ASP A 113 -9.69 16.74 9.85
C ASP A 113 -8.20 16.54 10.24
N TYR A 114 -7.34 16.24 9.27
CA TYR A 114 -5.92 16.05 9.46
C TYR A 114 -5.23 17.42 9.54
N LYS A 115 -4.79 17.79 10.76
CA LYS A 115 -4.14 19.08 11.06
C LYS A 115 -2.87 19.41 10.24
N ASN A 116 -2.29 18.42 9.55
CA ASN A 116 -0.96 18.54 8.93
C ASN A 116 -0.99 18.72 7.39
N ARG A 117 -2.13 18.56 6.72
CA ARG A 117 -2.21 18.61 5.25
C ARG A 117 -3.53 19.20 4.79
N ASN A 118 -3.45 20.30 4.04
CA ASN A 118 -4.58 20.97 3.43
C ASN A 118 -4.43 21.00 1.91
N HIS A 119 -5.55 20.98 1.18
CA HIS A 119 -5.56 21.38 -0.21
C HIS A 119 -5.02 22.81 -0.29
N SER A 120 -3.93 22.97 -1.03
CA SER A 120 -3.33 24.26 -1.30
C SER A 120 -3.14 24.44 -2.80
N GLN A 121 -2.82 25.66 -3.20
CA GLN A 121 -2.52 25.96 -4.60
C GLN A 121 -1.06 25.65 -4.97
N LYS A 122 -0.32 24.91 -4.12
CA LYS A 122 1.08 24.56 -4.37
C LYS A 122 1.19 23.53 -5.49
N GLU A 123 2.07 23.83 -6.43
CA GLU A 123 2.45 22.99 -7.55
C GLU A 123 3.96 22.79 -7.49
N MET A 124 4.42 21.59 -7.87
CA MET A 124 5.84 21.32 -8.02
C MET A 124 6.37 22.07 -9.24
N SER A 125 7.52 22.74 -9.11
CA SER A 125 8.18 23.35 -10.26
C SER A 125 8.94 22.30 -11.08
N TRP A 126 9.27 22.66 -12.32
CA TRP A 126 10.11 21.83 -13.18
C TRP A 126 11.47 21.55 -12.54
N GLU A 127 12.10 22.57 -11.96
CA GLU A 127 13.43 22.50 -11.35
C GLU A 127 13.45 21.49 -10.20
N THR A 128 12.46 21.53 -9.31
CA THR A 128 12.33 20.56 -8.22
C THR A 128 12.12 19.14 -8.73
N ALA A 129 11.26 18.97 -9.75
CA ALA A 129 11.01 17.64 -10.33
C ALA A 129 12.30 17.07 -10.97
N LYS A 130 13.05 17.92 -11.68
CA LYS A 130 14.33 17.56 -12.29
C LYS A 130 15.37 17.16 -11.23
N GLU A 131 15.54 17.97 -10.19
CA GLU A 131 16.47 17.67 -9.09
C GLU A 131 16.13 16.34 -8.39
N ALA A 132 14.84 16.08 -8.16
CA ALA A 132 14.41 14.81 -7.56
C ALA A 132 14.70 13.60 -8.46
N VAL A 133 14.51 13.74 -9.77
CA VAL A 133 14.87 12.70 -10.75
C VAL A 133 16.38 12.49 -10.77
N ASP A 134 17.18 13.55 -10.84
CA ASP A 134 18.64 13.45 -10.86
C ASP A 134 19.18 12.83 -9.56
N TYR A 135 18.57 13.16 -8.43
CA TYR A 135 18.86 12.53 -7.14
C TYR A 135 18.58 11.03 -7.20
N LEU A 136 17.39 10.61 -7.64
CA LEU A 136 17.06 9.19 -7.79
C LEU A 136 18.10 8.47 -8.65
N TYR A 137 18.43 9.00 -9.82
CA TYR A 137 19.36 8.34 -10.73
C TYR A 137 20.78 8.28 -10.17
N GLY A 138 21.24 9.34 -9.51
CA GLY A 138 22.53 9.39 -8.82
C GLY A 138 22.68 8.34 -7.71
N HIS A 139 21.56 7.91 -7.11
CA HIS A 139 21.53 6.95 -6.00
C HIS A 139 21.01 5.56 -6.40
N SER A 140 21.00 5.25 -7.70
CA SER A 140 20.37 4.03 -8.24
C SER A 140 21.32 3.11 -9.01
N MET A 141 22.64 3.30 -8.86
CA MET A 141 23.65 2.59 -9.66
C MET A 141 23.51 1.06 -9.62
N SER A 142 23.06 0.50 -8.49
CA SER A 142 22.82 -0.94 -8.29
C SER A 142 21.35 -1.37 -8.47
N SER A 143 20.49 -0.49 -8.98
CA SER A 143 19.09 -0.77 -9.29
C SER A 143 18.94 -1.08 -10.78
N GLU A 144 18.29 -2.19 -11.13
CA GLU A 144 18.04 -2.55 -12.53
C GLU A 144 16.89 -1.74 -13.13
N ASP A 145 15.78 -1.67 -12.40
CA ASP A 145 14.56 -0.96 -12.78
C ASP A 145 14.34 0.29 -11.92
N ILE A 146 13.88 1.36 -12.57
CA ILE A 146 13.53 2.63 -11.90
C ILE A 146 12.02 2.86 -12.00
N TYR A 147 11.39 3.25 -10.90
CA TYR A 147 9.96 3.53 -10.82
C TYR A 147 9.74 5.00 -10.47
N ILE A 148 9.09 5.73 -11.37
CA ILE A 148 8.69 7.12 -11.14
C ILE A 148 7.17 7.20 -11.13
N SER A 149 6.63 7.51 -9.95
CA SER A 149 5.19 7.62 -9.69
C SER A 149 4.77 9.08 -9.61
N PHE A 150 3.71 9.46 -10.31
CA PHE A 150 3.08 10.78 -10.17
C PHE A 150 1.90 10.70 -9.20
N TYR A 151 1.94 11.53 -8.16
CA TYR A 151 0.96 11.59 -7.07
C TYR A 151 0.61 13.04 -6.74
N GLY A 152 -0.28 13.27 -5.78
CA GLY A 152 -0.68 14.60 -5.34
C GLY A 152 -2.13 14.67 -4.91
N GLY A 153 -2.73 15.85 -5.06
CA GLY A 153 -4.17 15.99 -5.03
C GLY A 153 -4.83 15.33 -6.25
N GLU A 154 -4.66 15.91 -7.43
CA GLU A 154 -4.95 15.26 -8.71
C GLU A 154 -3.80 15.52 -9.70
N PRO A 155 -2.94 14.53 -9.98
CA PRO A 155 -1.75 14.74 -10.80
C PRO A 155 -2.05 15.12 -12.25
N LEU A 156 -3.20 14.75 -12.84
CA LEU A 156 -3.53 15.15 -14.21
C LEU A 156 -3.76 16.66 -14.37
N LEU A 157 -3.96 17.41 -13.29
CA LEU A 157 -3.90 18.88 -13.34
C LEU A 157 -2.52 19.40 -13.76
N MET A 158 -1.48 18.61 -13.50
CA MET A 158 -0.08 18.89 -13.85
C MET A 158 0.39 18.06 -15.04
N PHE A 159 -0.49 17.72 -15.99
CA PHE A 159 -0.14 16.89 -17.15
C PHE A 159 1.06 17.43 -17.94
N ARG A 160 1.20 18.77 -18.04
CA ARG A 160 2.39 19.38 -18.67
C ARG A 160 3.69 18.99 -17.96
N LEU A 161 3.74 19.09 -16.64
CA LEU A 161 4.93 18.72 -15.86
C LEU A 161 5.22 17.21 -15.96
N ILE A 162 4.18 16.37 -15.97
CA ILE A 162 4.32 14.92 -16.18
C ILE A 162 5.01 14.65 -17.53
N LYS A 163 4.62 15.36 -18.60
CA LYS A 163 5.28 15.23 -19.90
C LYS A 163 6.75 15.65 -19.84
N GLU A 164 7.04 16.81 -19.26
CA GLU A 164 8.40 17.34 -19.14
C GLU A 164 9.31 16.34 -18.38
N VAL A 165 8.83 15.72 -17.30
CA VAL A 165 9.57 14.69 -16.54
C VAL A 165 9.81 13.44 -17.38
N VAL A 166 8.78 12.90 -18.04
CA VAL A 166 8.91 11.68 -18.85
C VAL A 166 9.89 11.90 -20.01
N GLU A 167 9.78 13.04 -20.69
CA GLU A 167 10.65 13.41 -21.82
C GLU A 167 12.10 13.62 -21.37
N TYR A 168 12.31 14.27 -20.22
CA TYR A 168 13.63 14.43 -19.62
C TYR A 168 14.28 13.09 -19.30
N VAL A 169 13.56 12.21 -18.59
CA VAL A 169 14.09 10.90 -18.21
C VAL A 169 14.44 10.07 -19.43
N LYS A 170 13.57 10.06 -20.45
CA LYS A 170 13.83 9.33 -21.69
C LYS A 170 15.00 9.90 -22.49
N ARG A 171 15.35 11.16 -22.31
CA ARG A 171 16.48 11.81 -23.00
C ARG A 171 17.79 11.60 -22.24
N GLU A 172 17.83 11.93 -20.95
CA GLU A 172 19.07 11.91 -20.15
C GLU A 172 19.43 10.50 -19.64
N TYR A 173 18.42 9.66 -19.38
CA TYR A 173 18.59 8.33 -18.79
C TYR A 173 18.12 7.22 -19.74
N CYS A 174 18.29 7.41 -21.04
CA CYS A 174 17.78 6.52 -22.09
C CYS A 174 18.31 5.08 -22.03
N GLN A 175 19.45 4.84 -21.38
CA GLN A 175 20.06 3.52 -21.19
C GLN A 175 19.49 2.74 -19.99
N ARG A 176 18.62 3.37 -19.19
CA ARG A 176 18.05 2.79 -17.97
C ARG A 176 16.60 2.40 -18.21
N THR A 177 16.20 1.24 -17.69
CA THR A 177 14.80 0.83 -17.71
C THR A 177 14.02 1.65 -16.68
N VAL A 178 12.98 2.36 -17.14
CA VAL A 178 12.11 3.15 -16.28
C VAL A 178 10.64 2.80 -16.50
N HIS A 179 9.93 2.71 -15.39
CA HIS A 179 8.50 2.50 -15.32
C HIS A 179 7.83 3.74 -14.73
N PHE A 180 6.92 4.32 -15.51
CA PHE A 180 6.08 5.43 -15.04
C PHE A 180 4.74 4.90 -14.58
N ASN A 181 4.25 5.42 -13.47
CA ASN A 181 2.88 5.19 -13.04
C ASN A 181 2.27 6.48 -12.46
N LEU A 182 0.95 6.54 -12.36
CA LEU A 182 0.26 7.58 -11.60
C LEU A 182 -0.92 7.01 -10.80
N THR A 183 -1.24 7.69 -9.71
CA THR A 183 -2.54 7.51 -9.03
C THR A 183 -3.44 8.69 -9.33
N THR A 184 -4.62 8.44 -9.90
CA THR A 184 -5.55 9.51 -10.34
C THR A 184 -6.98 9.19 -9.96
N ASN A 185 -7.79 10.22 -9.75
CA ASN A 185 -9.24 10.10 -9.61
C ASN A 185 -9.94 9.83 -10.96
N GLY A 186 -9.22 9.95 -12.08
CA GLY A 186 -9.68 9.59 -13.41
C GLY A 186 -10.68 10.56 -14.04
N THR A 187 -10.93 11.72 -13.46
CA THR A 187 -11.95 12.66 -13.95
C THR A 187 -11.48 13.58 -15.09
N LEU A 188 -10.18 13.59 -15.39
CA LEU A 188 -9.54 14.54 -16.30
C LEU A 188 -8.98 13.92 -17.59
N PHE A 189 -9.22 12.62 -17.84
CA PHE A 189 -8.71 12.01 -19.07
C PHE A 189 -9.37 12.61 -20.31
N THR A 190 -8.53 12.88 -21.31
CA THR A 190 -8.91 13.25 -22.68
C THR A 190 -8.25 12.28 -23.65
N PRO A 191 -8.69 12.19 -24.92
CA PRO A 191 -8.03 11.35 -25.92
C PRO A 191 -6.53 11.63 -26.06
N GLU A 192 -6.11 12.90 -25.94
CA GLU A 192 -4.69 13.30 -25.97
C GLU A 192 -3.90 12.66 -24.82
N ILE A 193 -4.42 12.75 -23.59
CA ILE A 193 -3.78 12.16 -22.41
C ILE A 193 -3.68 10.64 -22.57
N VAL A 194 -4.75 9.99 -23.03
CA VAL A 194 -4.76 8.53 -23.25
C VAL A 194 -3.71 8.13 -24.29
N GLN A 195 -3.63 8.83 -25.43
CA GLN A 195 -2.60 8.57 -26.45
C GLN A 195 -1.20 8.74 -25.90
N TYR A 196 -0.96 9.79 -25.11
CA TYR A 196 0.33 10.02 -24.47
C TYR A 196 0.70 8.88 -23.51
N PHE A 197 -0.26 8.40 -22.73
CA PHE A 197 -0.08 7.34 -21.74
C PHE A 197 0.22 6.00 -22.42
N ILE A 198 -0.52 5.65 -23.47
CA ILE A 198 -0.26 4.47 -24.31
C ILE A 198 1.14 4.53 -24.92
N LYS A 199 1.48 5.66 -25.57
CA LYS A 199 2.81 5.86 -26.20
C LYS A 199 3.96 5.71 -25.22
N ASN A 200 3.77 6.14 -23.97
CA ASN A 200 4.80 6.13 -22.94
C ASN A 200 4.69 4.96 -21.96
N ASN A 201 3.75 4.03 -22.17
CA ASN A 201 3.50 2.88 -21.31
C ASN A 201 3.28 3.23 -19.82
N ILE A 202 2.54 4.31 -19.53
CA ILE A 202 2.36 4.85 -18.16
C ILE A 202 1.27 4.07 -17.42
N GLN A 203 1.61 3.32 -16.38
CA GLN A 203 0.61 2.60 -15.59
C GLN A 203 -0.35 3.55 -14.86
N ILE A 204 -1.63 3.19 -14.85
CA ILE A 204 -2.72 3.97 -14.28
C ILE A 204 -3.27 3.22 -13.08
N MET A 205 -3.20 3.83 -11.90
CA MET A 205 -3.92 3.40 -10.71
C MET A 205 -5.11 4.33 -10.50
N PHE A 206 -6.31 3.83 -10.80
CA PHE A 206 -7.54 4.56 -10.57
C PHE A 206 -7.99 4.46 -9.12
N SER A 207 -8.43 5.59 -8.58
CA SER A 207 -9.03 5.63 -7.26
C SER A 207 -10.52 5.30 -7.35
N LEU A 208 -10.91 4.08 -6.95
CA LEU A 208 -12.26 3.53 -7.12
C LEU A 208 -12.68 2.82 -5.82
N ASP A 209 -13.69 3.33 -5.14
CA ASP A 209 -14.08 2.77 -3.83
C ASP A 209 -15.15 1.66 -3.89
N GLY A 210 -15.66 1.34 -5.07
CA GLY A 210 -16.73 0.36 -5.25
C GLY A 210 -17.85 0.87 -6.16
N PRO A 211 -19.10 0.38 -5.99
CA PRO A 211 -20.26 0.85 -6.72
C PRO A 211 -20.47 2.36 -6.61
N LYS A 212 -21.27 2.89 -7.54
CA LYS A 212 -21.56 4.31 -7.68
C LYS A 212 -21.91 4.97 -6.34
N GLU A 213 -22.79 4.37 -5.56
CA GLU A 213 -23.30 4.90 -4.31
C GLU A 213 -22.21 5.00 -3.25
N VAL A 214 -21.36 3.98 -3.15
CA VAL A 214 -20.21 3.93 -2.22
C VAL A 214 -19.15 4.95 -2.64
N HIS A 215 -18.85 5.00 -3.94
CA HIS A 215 -17.86 5.92 -4.51
C HIS A 215 -18.30 7.38 -4.36
N ASP A 216 -19.52 7.71 -4.81
CA ASP A 216 -20.03 9.08 -4.87
C ASP A 216 -20.34 9.64 -3.48
N LYS A 217 -20.62 8.79 -2.48
CA LYS A 217 -20.73 9.20 -1.06
C LYS A 217 -19.47 9.92 -0.58
N ASN A 218 -18.30 9.41 -0.99
CA ASN A 218 -17.03 9.90 -0.49
C ASN A 218 -16.32 10.83 -1.48
N ARG A 219 -16.39 10.57 -2.80
CA ARG A 219 -15.62 11.27 -3.83
C ARG A 219 -16.48 12.26 -4.60
N ILE A 220 -16.63 13.45 -4.04
CA ILE A 220 -17.43 14.54 -4.61
C ILE A 220 -16.56 15.61 -5.28
N PHE A 221 -17.07 16.22 -6.35
CA PHE A 221 -16.42 17.36 -6.99
C PHE A 221 -16.40 18.58 -6.06
N ALA A 222 -15.25 19.25 -6.00
CA ALA A 222 -15.06 20.43 -5.16
C ALA A 222 -16.12 21.51 -5.44
N GLY A 223 -16.72 22.05 -4.37
CA GLY A 223 -17.76 23.08 -4.48
C GLY A 223 -19.10 22.56 -5.03
N SER A 224 -19.33 21.24 -5.03
CA SER A 224 -20.59 20.64 -5.47
C SER A 224 -20.93 19.39 -4.66
N ASN A 225 -22.18 18.91 -4.81
CA ASN A 225 -22.62 17.62 -4.27
C ASN A 225 -22.64 16.51 -5.33
N ARG A 226 -21.92 16.69 -6.45
CA ARG A 226 -21.88 15.70 -7.53
C ARG A 226 -20.74 14.72 -7.30
N GLY A 227 -21.04 13.43 -7.37
CA GLY A 227 -20.04 12.37 -7.32
C GLY A 227 -19.23 12.21 -8.61
N SER A 228 -18.08 11.54 -8.50
CA SER A 228 -17.12 11.36 -9.60
C SER A 228 -17.23 10.05 -10.37
N PHE A 229 -18.06 9.08 -9.95
CA PHE A 229 -18.07 7.72 -10.49
C PHE A 229 -18.31 7.68 -12.00
N GLU A 230 -19.30 8.44 -12.52
CA GLU A 230 -19.60 8.47 -13.95
C GLU A 230 -18.40 8.93 -14.77
N LYS A 231 -17.68 9.96 -14.29
CA LYS A 231 -16.52 10.49 -15.01
C LYS A 231 -15.36 9.52 -15.00
N LEU A 232 -15.11 8.85 -13.89
CA LEU A 232 -14.13 7.76 -13.84
C LEU A 232 -14.51 6.65 -14.81
N ARG A 233 -15.77 6.20 -14.82
CA ARG A 233 -16.27 5.17 -15.74
C ARG A 233 -16.10 5.54 -17.20
N ASP A 234 -16.41 6.79 -17.57
CA ASP A 234 -16.25 7.26 -18.94
C ASP A 234 -14.77 7.26 -19.37
N SER A 235 -13.86 7.66 -18.49
CA SER A 235 -12.41 7.59 -18.72
C SER A 235 -11.91 6.15 -18.89
N MET A 236 -12.37 5.22 -18.05
CA MET A 236 -12.04 3.80 -18.18
C MET A 236 -12.51 3.24 -19.52
N LYS A 237 -13.76 3.53 -19.92
CA LYS A 237 -14.33 3.13 -21.21
C LYS A 237 -13.53 3.69 -22.39
N MET A 238 -13.10 4.95 -22.32
CA MET A 238 -12.28 5.58 -23.35
C MET A 238 -10.91 4.91 -23.48
N ILE A 239 -10.22 4.63 -22.36
CA ILE A 239 -8.92 3.94 -22.42
C ILE A 239 -9.08 2.54 -22.99
N TYR A 240 -10.12 1.81 -22.55
CA TYR A 240 -10.42 0.47 -23.05
C TYR A 240 -10.73 0.45 -24.54
N SER A 241 -11.50 1.43 -25.05
CA SER A 241 -11.86 1.50 -26.47
C SER A 241 -10.69 1.91 -27.36
N MET A 242 -9.75 2.70 -26.85
CA MET A 242 -8.57 3.15 -27.59
C MET A 242 -7.49 2.06 -27.66
N ASP A 243 -7.22 1.35 -26.56
CA ASP A 243 -6.32 0.19 -26.56
C ASP A 243 -6.65 -0.79 -25.43
N ARG A 244 -7.32 -1.89 -25.80
CA ARG A 244 -7.70 -2.96 -24.89
C ARG A 244 -6.52 -3.68 -24.26
N LYS A 245 -5.41 -3.86 -24.99
CA LYS A 245 -4.23 -4.58 -24.49
C LYS A 245 -3.52 -3.74 -23.45
N TYR A 246 -3.36 -2.45 -23.73
CA TYR A 246 -2.86 -1.47 -22.79
C TYR A 246 -3.73 -1.42 -21.53
N TYR A 247 -5.05 -1.29 -21.67
CA TYR A 247 -5.97 -1.24 -20.53
C TYR A 247 -5.76 -2.44 -19.58
N LYS A 248 -5.78 -3.67 -20.12
CA LYS A 248 -5.63 -4.88 -19.31
C LYS A 248 -4.28 -5.00 -18.60
N LYS A 249 -3.21 -4.45 -19.17
CA LYS A 249 -1.84 -4.58 -18.64
C LYS A 249 -1.48 -3.42 -17.69
N ASN A 250 -2.01 -2.23 -17.95
CA ASN A 250 -1.54 -0.99 -17.34
C ASN A 250 -2.55 -0.32 -16.42
N VAL A 251 -3.81 -0.78 -16.37
CA VAL A 251 -4.84 -0.20 -15.48
C VAL A 251 -5.04 -1.08 -14.25
N SER A 252 -5.01 -0.44 -13.08
CA SER A 252 -5.29 -1.04 -11.78
C SER A 252 -6.19 -0.13 -10.95
N PHE A 253 -6.75 -0.64 -9.86
CA PHE A 253 -7.65 0.08 -8.98
C PHE A 253 -7.13 0.07 -7.55
N ASN A 254 -7.28 1.19 -6.85
CA ASN A 254 -7.04 1.30 -5.43
C ASN A 254 -8.33 1.78 -4.73
N THR A 255 -8.70 1.11 -3.65
CA THR A 255 -9.96 1.30 -2.94
C THR A 255 -9.67 1.65 -1.49
N VAL A 256 -10.23 2.77 -1.03
CA VAL A 256 -10.23 3.08 0.41
C VAL A 256 -11.46 2.42 1.03
N LEU A 257 -11.24 1.54 2.01
CA LEU A 257 -12.32 0.86 2.72
C LEU A 257 -12.90 1.80 3.78
N ASP A 258 -14.07 2.36 3.50
CA ASP A 258 -14.88 3.11 4.48
C ASP A 258 -15.61 2.10 5.38
N PRO A 259 -15.33 2.06 6.70
CA PRO A 259 -15.93 1.10 7.64
C PRO A 259 -17.46 1.18 7.73
N GLN A 260 -18.06 2.25 7.23
CA GLN A 260 -19.52 2.40 7.18
C GLN A 260 -20.18 1.58 6.06
N ASN A 261 -19.40 1.01 5.13
CA ASN A 261 -19.93 0.20 4.03
C ASN A 261 -19.63 -1.28 4.25
N GLU A 262 -20.52 -2.15 3.76
CA GLU A 262 -20.30 -3.59 3.79
C GLU A 262 -19.18 -3.98 2.83
N LEU A 263 -18.14 -4.64 3.33
CA LEU A 263 -17.03 -5.16 2.50
C LEU A 263 -17.53 -6.04 1.35
N ARG A 264 -18.59 -6.81 1.60
CA ARG A 264 -19.20 -7.70 0.60
C ARG A 264 -19.65 -6.94 -0.66
N THR A 265 -20.22 -5.75 -0.51
CA THR A 265 -20.67 -4.91 -1.64
C THR A 265 -19.50 -4.52 -2.55
N ILE A 266 -18.32 -4.25 -1.98
CA ILE A 266 -17.11 -3.91 -2.73
C ILE A 266 -16.58 -5.15 -3.46
N TYR A 267 -16.52 -6.30 -2.78
CA TYR A 267 -16.08 -7.55 -3.41
C TYR A 267 -16.98 -7.96 -4.58
N GLU A 268 -18.31 -7.96 -4.40
CA GLU A 268 -19.25 -8.33 -5.46
C GLU A 268 -19.19 -7.39 -6.68
N PHE A 269 -18.84 -6.12 -6.47
CA PHE A 269 -18.64 -5.16 -7.55
C PHE A 269 -17.37 -5.45 -8.36
N LEU A 270 -16.26 -5.72 -7.68
CA LEU A 270 -14.98 -6.00 -8.33
C LEU A 270 -14.97 -7.35 -9.06
N ASP A 271 -15.71 -8.34 -8.55
CA ASP A 271 -15.78 -9.70 -9.11
C ASP A 271 -16.75 -9.80 -10.32
N LYS A 272 -17.76 -8.92 -10.39
CA LYS A 272 -18.73 -8.90 -11.51
C LYS A 272 -18.18 -8.26 -12.79
N ASP A 273 -17.15 -7.43 -12.69
CA ASP A 273 -16.57 -6.66 -13.80
C ASP A 273 -15.17 -7.16 -14.23
N SER A 274 -14.69 -8.29 -13.68
CA SER A 274 -13.43 -8.95 -14.06
C SER A 274 -13.53 -9.92 -15.22
#